data_AF-A0A349W6B0-F1
#
_entry.id   AF-A0A349W6B0-F1
#
_cell.length_a   1.000
_cell.length_b   1.000
_cell.length_c   1.000
_cell.angle_alpha   90.00
_cell.angle_beta   90.00
_cell.angle_gamma   90.00
#
_symmetry.space_group_name_H-M   'P 1'
#
loop_
_entity.id
_entity.type
_entity.pdbx_description
1 polymer ?
#
loop_
_entity_poly.entity_id
_entity_poly.type
_entity_poly.pdbx_seq_one_letter_code
_entity_poly.pdbx_strand_id
1 'polypeptide(L)' 'MPVIKILPHAEYCPQGAEITAPAGTSICEALLEHRINIEHACDMSCACTTCHVIVREGFASLNDAEEEEEDL' A
#
# COMPACT_ATOMS: atom_id res chain seq x y z
N MET A 1 1.69 -13.47 -10.20
CA MET A 1 1.97 -12.35 -9.29
C MET A 1 1.34 -11.12 -9.90
N PRO A 2 0.33 -10.50 -9.25
CA PRO A 2 -0.20 -9.22 -9.70
C PRO A 2 0.89 -8.15 -9.80
N VAL A 3 0.66 -7.17 -10.67
CA VAL A 3 1.48 -5.96 -10.77
C VAL A 3 0.82 -4.87 -9.96
N ILE A 4 1.58 -4.21 -9.08
CA ILE A 4 1.17 -3.00 -8.37
C ILE A 4 1.87 -1.83 -9.05
N LYS A 5 1.08 -0.90 -9.59
CA LYS A 5 1.58 0.32 -10.22
C LYS A 5 1.50 1.49 -9.24
N ILE A 6 2.66 2.01 -8.87
CA ILE A 6 2.79 3.18 -8.01
C ILE A 6 2.85 4.41 -8.92
N LEU A 7 1.90 5.32 -8.76
CA LEU A 7 1.92 6.59 -9.46
C LEU A 7 3.03 7.50 -8.90
N PRO A 8 3.59 8.41 -9.72
CA PRO A 8 4.59 9.36 -9.24
C PRO A 8 4.14 10.11 -7.99
N HIS A 9 4.98 10.04 -6.95
CA HIS A 9 4.76 10.68 -5.66
C HIS A 9 6.03 11.43 -5.24
N ALA A 10 5.92 12.72 -4.94
CA ALA A 10 7.08 13.61 -4.75
C ALA A 10 8.08 13.14 -3.69
N GLU A 11 7.61 12.50 -2.63
CA GLU A 11 8.44 12.03 -1.52
C GLU A 11 8.84 10.55 -1.67
N TYR A 12 7.84 9.66 -1.67
CA TYR A 12 8.10 8.21 -1.64
C TYR A 12 8.51 7.58 -2.98
N CYS A 13 8.04 8.10 -4.12
CA CYS A 13 8.27 7.47 -5.42
C CYS A 13 8.25 8.49 -6.57
N PRO A 14 9.24 9.38 -6.71
CA PRO A 14 9.17 10.55 -7.60
C PRO A 14 8.92 10.23 -9.08
N GLN A 15 9.38 9.07 -9.53
CA GLN A 15 9.25 8.62 -10.92
C GLN A 15 8.10 7.63 -11.13
N GLY A 16 7.37 7.28 -10.05
CA GLY A 16 6.51 6.12 -10.02
C GLY A 16 7.31 4.81 -10.10
N ALA A 17 6.62 3.69 -10.04
CA ALA A 17 7.22 2.37 -10.16
C ALA A 17 6.18 1.32 -10.56
N GLU A 18 6.66 0.21 -11.07
CA GLU A 18 5.88 -1.01 -11.23
C GLU A 18 6.60 -2.13 -10.50
N ILE A 19 5.90 -2.77 -9.57
CA ILE A 19 6.43 -3.86 -8.75
C ILE A 19 5.50 -5.07 -8.84
N THR A 20 6.02 -6.24 -8.49
CA THR A 20 5.22 -7.47 -8.39
C THR A 20 5.21 -7.98 -6.96
N ALA A 21 4.05 -8.42 -6.49
CA ALA A 21 3.89 -9.07 -5.19
C ALA A 21 3.08 -10.37 -5.33
N PRO A 22 3.27 -11.37 -4.45
CA PRO A 22 2.35 -12.48 -4.31
C PRO A 22 0.93 -12.01 -3.93
N ALA A 23 -0.08 -12.81 -4.29
CA ALA A 23 -1.44 -12.55 -3.79
C ALA A 23 -1.47 -12.80 -2.27
N GLY A 24 -2.14 -11.90 -1.53
CA GLY A 24 -2.18 -11.94 -0.06
C GLY A 24 -1.10 -11.12 0.64
N THR A 25 -0.12 -10.56 -0.09
CA THR A 25 0.83 -9.59 0.44
C THR A 25 0.16 -8.23 0.61
N SER A 26 0.40 -7.55 1.74
CA SER A 26 -0.09 -6.19 1.96
C SER A 26 0.54 -5.21 0.96
N ILE A 27 -0.20 -4.18 0.54
CA ILE A 27 0.37 -3.10 -0.29
C ILE A 27 1.53 -2.43 0.46
N CYS A 28 1.39 -2.19 1.76
CA CYS A 28 2.43 -1.56 2.57
C CYS A 28 3.72 -2.41 2.57
N GLU A 29 3.62 -3.71 2.83
CA GLU A 29 4.77 -4.63 2.79
C GLU A 29 5.43 -4.65 1.41
N ALA A 30 4.63 -4.75 0.35
CA ALA A 30 5.14 -4.75 -1.02
C ALA A 30 5.90 -3.46 -1.36
N LEU A 31 5.44 -2.30 -0.91
CA LEU A 31 6.16 -1.03 -1.10
C LEU A 31 7.52 -1.04 -0.39
N LEU A 32 7.56 -1.50 0.86
CA LEU A 32 8.78 -1.54 1.68
C LEU A 32 9.83 -2.51 1.11
N GLU A 33 9.43 -3.71 0.68
CA GLU A 33 10.32 -4.69 0.04
C GLU A 33 11.02 -4.13 -1.20
N HIS A 34 10.35 -3.23 -1.92
CA HIS A 34 10.86 -2.56 -3.12
C HIS A 34 11.47 -1.18 -2.85
N ARG A 35 11.76 -0.86 -1.58
CA ARG A 35 12.40 0.39 -1.12
C ARG A 35 11.58 1.66 -1.40
N ILE A 36 10.26 1.52 -1.53
CA ILE A 36 9.32 2.64 -1.52
C ILE A 36 8.90 2.83 -0.06
N ASN A 37 9.66 3.67 0.64
CA ASN A 37 9.58 3.82 2.10
C ASN A 37 8.37 4.65 2.54
N ILE A 38 7.15 4.15 2.31
CA ILE A 38 5.92 4.72 2.86
C ILE A 38 5.97 4.70 4.39
N GLU A 39 5.37 5.69 5.04
CA GLU A 39 5.36 5.75 6.50
C GLU A 39 4.41 4.70 7.10
N HIS A 40 4.80 4.07 8.20
CA HIS A 40 4.05 2.97 8.84
C HIS A 40 4.24 3.03 10.36
N ALA A 41 3.82 4.13 10.98
CA ALA A 41 4.15 4.46 12.36
C ALA A 41 3.68 3.44 13.41
N CYS A 42 2.61 2.68 13.12
CA CYS A 42 2.13 1.59 13.98
C CYS A 42 2.73 0.22 13.68
N ASP A 43 3.80 0.15 12.88
CA ASP A 43 4.43 -1.10 12.44
C ASP A 43 3.44 -2.08 11.79
N MET A 44 2.55 -1.55 10.92
CA MET A 44 1.52 -2.32 10.18
C MET A 44 0.48 -3.02 11.07
N SER A 45 0.21 -2.48 12.26
CA SER A 45 -0.72 -3.05 13.24
C SER A 45 -2.15 -2.51 13.17
N CYS A 46 -2.56 -1.85 12.07
CA CYS A 46 -3.87 -1.20 11.91
C CYS A 46 -4.23 -0.24 13.07
N ALA A 47 -3.31 0.68 13.40
CA ALA A 47 -3.48 1.62 14.53
C ALA A 47 -2.99 3.05 14.24
N CYS A 48 -2.81 3.40 12.97
CA CYS A 48 -2.48 4.74 12.50
C CYS A 48 -2.92 4.90 11.04
N THR A 49 -2.82 6.10 10.47
CA THR A 49 -3.19 6.39 9.08
C THR A 49 -2.00 6.71 8.17
N THR A 50 -0.75 6.53 8.64
CA THR A 50 0.44 6.98 7.89
C THR A 50 0.74 6.15 6.65
N CYS A 51 0.25 4.90 6.58
CA CYS A 51 0.39 4.01 5.42
C CYS A 51 -0.71 4.16 4.38
N HIS A 52 -1.61 5.14 4.56
CA HIS A 52 -2.77 5.34 3.70
C HIS A 52 -2.40 5.50 2.22
N VAL A 53 -3.11 4.76 1.37
CA VAL A 53 -2.98 4.80 -0.09
C VAL A 53 -4.36 4.88 -0.75
N ILE A 54 -4.39 5.31 -2.00
CA ILE A 54 -5.62 5.31 -2.80
C ILE A 54 -5.47 4.30 -3.93
N VAL A 55 -6.26 3.23 -3.88
CA VAL A 55 -6.32 2.21 -4.93
C VAL A 55 -7.20 2.72 -6.08
N ARG A 56 -6.59 3.27 -7.12
CA ARG A 56 -7.29 3.86 -8.27
C ARG A 56 -7.86 2.81 -9.24
N GLU A 57 -7.17 1.68 -9.38
CA GLU A 57 -7.56 0.57 -10.24
C GLU A 57 -7.35 -0.74 -9.48
N GLY A 58 -8.28 -1.69 -9.63
CA GLY A 58 -8.21 -3.00 -8.97
C GLY A 58 -8.77 -3.07 -7.55
N PHE A 59 -9.38 -2.00 -7.02
CA PHE A 59 -9.97 -2.00 -5.66
C PHE A 59 -10.96 -3.16 -5.44
N ALA A 60 -11.83 -3.43 -6.42
CA ALA A 60 -12.80 -4.54 -6.34
C ALA A 60 -12.18 -5.95 -6.33
N SER A 61 -10.84 -6.07 -6.43
CA SER A 61 -10.12 -7.34 -6.28
C SER A 61 -9.51 -7.53 -4.89
N LEU A 62 -9.60 -6.52 -4.03
CA LEU A 62 -9.17 -6.58 -2.63
C LEU A 62 -10.32 -7.06 -1.76
N ASN A 63 -10.00 -7.42 -0.52
CA ASN A 63 -11.02 -7.66 0.50
C ASN A 63 -11.69 -6.33 0.89
N ASP A 64 -12.88 -6.42 1.47
CA ASP A 64 -13.49 -5.27 2.13
C ASP A 64 -12.61 -4.83 3.31
N ALA A 65 -12.68 -3.54 3.67
CA ALA A 65 -11.98 -3.01 4.83
C ALA A 65 -12.51 -3.65 6.12
N GLU A 66 -11.63 -3.83 7.10
CA GLU A 66 -12.01 -4.26 8.45
C GLU A 66 -12.59 -3.06 9.23
N GLU A 67 -13.40 -3.30 10.26
CA GLU A 67 -14.02 -2.24 11.06
C GLU A 67 -12.96 -1.31 11.67
N GLU A 68 -11.85 -1.89 12.14
CA GLU A 68 -10.71 -1.16 12.68
C GLU A 68 -10.04 -0.22 11.66
N GLU A 69 -10.07 -0.55 10.37
CA GLU A 69 -9.54 0.33 9.31
C GLU A 69 -10.51 1.49 9.03
N GLU A 70 -11.83 1.27 9.09
CA GLU A 70 -12.84 2.32 8.89
C GLU A 70 -12.87 3.36 10.02
N ASP A 71 -12.42 2.99 11.22
CA ASP A 71 -12.39 3.87 12.41
C ASP A 71 -11.21 4.86 12.45
N LEU A 72 -10.21 4.72 11.58
CA LEU A 72 -8.95 5.50 11.58
C LEU A 72 -8.95 6.69 10.60
#